data_AF-A0A966XKJ3-F1
#
_entry.id   AF-A0A966XKJ3-F1
#
_cell.length_a   1.000
_cell.length_b   1.000
_cell.length_c   1.000
_cell.angle_alpha   90.00
_cell.angle_beta   90.00
_cell.angle_gamma   90.00
#
_symmetry.space_group_name_H-M   'P 1'
#
loop_
_entity.id
_entity.type
_entity.pdbx_description
1 polymer ?
#
loop_
_entity_poly.entity_id
_entity_poly.type
_entity_poly.pdbx_seq_one_letter_code
_entity_poly.pdbx_strand_id
1 'polypeptide(L)'
;KVCEHYTKKDGVPITYVCTSALGTEAQAMDIFFRETPHPEFGNRYFGLYRNAMSGNLMITNADQIESVEFGLIEDDAGDLQYSAHRHDYKKFENGNMIDGGRAYIKSSMCEIKHYVVRNGEMVEKSASVAE
;
A
#
# COMPACT_ATOMS: atom_id res chain seq x y z
N LYS A 1 3.55 17.76 1.32
CA LYS A 1 4.32 17.87 2.60
C LYS A 1 5.40 16.80 2.78
N VAL A 2 5.08 15.50 2.92
CA VAL A 2 6.12 14.45 3.11
C VAL A 2 7.01 14.30 1.87
N CYS A 3 6.40 14.14 0.68
CA CYS A 3 7.15 14.04 -0.56
C CYS A 3 8.10 15.23 -0.76
N GLU A 4 7.60 16.47 -0.63
CA GLU A 4 8.44 17.66 -0.73
C GLU A 4 9.60 17.68 0.28
N HIS A 5 9.37 17.23 1.51
CA HIS A 5 10.42 17.20 2.53
C HIS A 5 11.54 16.22 2.14
N TYR A 6 11.20 14.97 1.83
CA TYR A 6 12.19 13.97 1.46
C TYR A 6 12.80 14.23 0.08
N THR A 7 12.07 14.83 -0.86
CA THR A 7 12.66 15.28 -2.14
C THR A 7 13.76 16.32 -1.90
N LYS A 8 13.53 17.30 -1.02
CA LYS A 8 14.53 18.30 -0.67
C LYS A 8 15.71 17.71 0.11
N LYS A 9 15.42 16.76 1.01
CA LYS A 9 16.42 16.12 1.88
C LYS A 9 17.34 15.17 1.10
N ASP A 10 16.75 14.33 0.25
CA ASP A 10 17.45 13.24 -0.43
C ASP A 10 17.94 13.64 -1.83
N GLY A 11 17.48 14.80 -2.36
CA GLY A 11 17.90 15.32 -3.66
C GLY A 11 17.31 14.58 -4.86
N VAL A 12 16.33 13.70 -4.63
CA VAL A 12 15.66 12.88 -5.66
C VAL A 12 14.14 12.99 -5.54
N PRO A 13 13.36 12.86 -6.62
CA PRO A 13 11.91 12.90 -6.53
C PRO A 13 11.35 11.77 -5.64
N ILE A 14 10.46 12.15 -4.72
CA ILE A 14 9.70 11.23 -3.88
C ILE A 14 8.23 11.27 -4.26
N THR A 15 7.61 10.10 -4.43
CA THR A 15 6.17 9.95 -4.68
C THR A 15 5.51 9.14 -3.57
N TYR A 16 4.23 9.43 -3.33
CA TYR A 16 3.39 8.59 -2.47
C TYR A 16 2.82 7.45 -3.31
N VAL A 17 2.81 6.24 -2.76
CA VAL A 17 2.38 5.02 -3.45
C VAL A 17 1.02 4.56 -2.92
N CYS A 18 0.98 4.16 -1.64
CA CYS A 18 -0.21 3.62 -0.99
C CYS A 18 -0.05 3.62 0.53
N THR A 19 -1.15 3.37 1.26
CA THR A 19 -1.11 3.08 2.69
C THR A 19 -1.34 1.59 2.87
N SER A 20 -0.35 0.84 3.36
CA SER A 20 -0.47 -0.61 3.52
C SER A 20 0.39 -1.16 4.64
N ALA A 21 -0.04 -2.27 5.22
CA ALA A 21 0.85 -3.22 5.88
C ALA A 21 1.64 -4.01 4.82
N LEU A 22 2.79 -4.57 5.20
CA LEU A 22 3.64 -5.36 4.31
C LEU A 22 3.33 -6.86 4.36
N GLY A 23 2.52 -7.29 5.33
CA GLY A 23 2.10 -8.66 5.57
C GLY A 23 0.90 -8.73 6.51
N THR A 24 0.99 -9.55 7.56
CA THR A 24 -0.14 -9.81 8.46
C THR A 24 -0.28 -8.80 9.60
N GLU A 25 0.36 -7.65 9.51
CA GLU A 25 0.36 -6.64 10.57
C GLU A 25 -1.02 -5.96 10.70
N ALA A 26 -1.30 -5.47 11.89
CA ALA A 26 -2.49 -4.65 12.18
C ALA A 26 -2.25 -3.15 11.98
N GLN A 27 -1.02 -2.74 11.67
CA GLN A 27 -0.66 -1.35 11.45
C GLN A 27 -0.16 -1.18 10.01
N ALA A 28 -0.83 -0.32 9.26
CA ALA A 28 -0.38 0.12 7.96
C ALA A 28 0.61 1.30 8.10
N MET A 29 1.36 1.54 7.04
CA MET A 29 2.25 2.69 6.90
C MET A 29 1.98 3.39 5.57
N ASP A 30 2.24 4.69 5.51
CA ASP A 30 2.25 5.43 4.25
C ASP A 30 3.56 5.10 3.53
N ILE A 31 3.45 4.50 2.35
CA ILE A 31 4.58 4.01 1.56
C ILE A 31 4.91 5.03 0.48
N PHE A 32 6.18 5.38 0.41
CA PHE A 32 6.75 6.32 -0.53
C PHE A 32 7.82 5.65 -1.38
N PHE A 33 8.03 6.18 -2.57
CA PHE A 33 8.95 5.64 -3.56
C PHE A 33 9.95 6.70 -4.04
N ARG A 34 11.15 6.23 -4.36
CA ARG A 34 12.17 6.94 -5.14
C ARG A 34 12.80 5.99 -6.14
N GLU A 35 13.02 6.47 -7.37
CA GLU A 35 13.64 5.68 -8.43
C GLU A 35 15.10 5.35 -8.11
N THR A 36 15.85 6.35 -7.64
CA THR A 36 17.23 6.17 -7.18
C THR A 36 17.24 5.56 -5.77
N PRO A 37 17.84 4.37 -5.56
CA PRO A 37 17.97 3.75 -4.24
C PRO A 37 18.58 4.67 -3.16
N HIS A 38 18.24 4.45 -1.88
CA HIS A 38 18.91 5.16 -0.79
C HIS A 38 20.43 4.95 -0.86
N PRO A 39 21.26 5.99 -0.73
CA PRO A 39 22.71 5.84 -0.82
C PRO A 39 23.29 4.92 0.27
N GLU A 40 22.66 4.87 1.46
CA GLU A 40 23.13 4.05 2.58
C GLU A 40 22.43 2.69 2.70
N PHE A 41 21.13 2.62 2.40
CA PHE A 41 20.30 1.44 2.70
C PHE A 41 19.89 0.67 1.46
N GLY A 42 20.09 1.23 0.26
CA GLY A 42 19.75 0.59 -1.01
C GLY A 42 18.25 0.45 -1.31
N ASN A 43 17.37 0.86 -0.40
CA ASN A 43 15.92 0.72 -0.59
C ASN A 43 15.33 1.83 -1.47
N ARG A 44 14.35 1.46 -2.29
CA ARG A 44 13.57 2.39 -3.13
C ARG A 44 12.25 2.77 -2.48
N TYR A 45 11.69 1.89 -1.66
CA TYR A 45 10.47 2.13 -0.90
C TYR A 45 10.75 2.33 0.57
N PHE A 46 10.11 3.32 1.17
CA PHE A 46 10.14 3.52 2.62
C PHE A 46 8.74 3.82 3.13
N GLY A 47 8.46 3.32 4.34
CA GLY A 47 7.19 3.51 5.01
C GLY A 47 7.32 4.48 6.18
N LEU A 48 6.29 5.31 6.38
CA LEU A 48 6.14 6.15 7.56
C LEU A 48 4.94 5.68 8.38
N TYR A 49 5.14 5.48 9.67
CA TYR A 49 4.08 5.09 10.60
C TYR A 49 4.27 5.74 11.96
N ARG A 50 3.21 5.83 12.76
CA ARG A 50 3.30 6.26 14.15
C ARG A 50 3.46 5.07 15.06
N ASN A 51 4.51 5.05 15.87
CA ASN A 51 4.66 4.02 16.88
C ASN A 51 3.51 4.12 17.89
N ALA A 52 2.80 3.02 18.14
CA ALA A 52 1.61 3.01 18.98
C ALA A 52 1.89 3.33 20.46
N MET A 53 3.10 3.05 20.95
CA MET A 53 3.48 3.28 22.35
C MET A 53 4.02 4.69 22.58
N SER A 54 4.91 5.16 21.71
CA SER A 54 5.58 6.47 21.89
C SER A 54 4.87 7.62 21.15
N GLY A 55 4.00 7.33 20.18
CA GLY A 55 3.39 8.33 19.31
C GLY A 55 4.34 8.95 18.27
N ASN A 56 5.62 8.60 18.32
CA ASN A 56 6.65 9.12 17.43
C ASN A 56 6.45 8.65 15.99
N LEU A 57 6.78 9.53 15.05
CA LEU A 57 6.85 9.18 13.63
C LEU A 57 8.12 8.34 13.40
N MET A 58 7.94 7.18 12.80
CA MET A 58 8.99 6.22 12.48
C MET A 58 9.13 6.09 10.97
N ILE A 59 10.33 5.73 10.51
CA ILE A 59 10.63 5.36 9.12
C ILE A 59 11.13 3.91 9.07
N THR A 60 10.73 3.16 8.05
CA THR A 60 11.16 1.77 7.84
C THR A 60 11.39 1.49 6.35
N ASN A 61 12.18 0.46 6.04
CA ASN A 61 12.23 -0.11 4.69
C ASN A 61 10.86 -0.71 4.35
N ALA A 62 10.38 -0.48 3.12
CA ALA A 62 9.12 -0.98 2.60
C ALA A 62 9.25 -1.67 1.23
N ASP A 63 10.45 -2.06 0.78
CA ASP A 63 10.66 -2.69 -0.55
C ASP A 63 9.83 -3.96 -0.76
N GLN A 64 9.48 -4.66 0.33
CA GLN A 64 8.60 -5.84 0.29
C GLN A 64 7.22 -5.54 -0.32
N ILE A 65 6.82 -4.27 -0.43
CA ILE A 65 5.55 -3.86 -1.06
C ILE A 65 5.41 -4.34 -2.51
N GLU A 66 6.50 -4.54 -3.25
CA GLU A 66 6.42 -5.10 -4.60
C GLU A 66 6.05 -6.59 -4.62
N SER A 67 6.25 -7.29 -3.50
CA SER A 67 5.95 -8.72 -3.39
C SER A 67 4.54 -9.03 -2.90
N VAL A 68 3.76 -8.00 -2.54
CA VAL A 68 2.39 -8.18 -2.04
C VAL A 68 1.36 -7.87 -3.11
N GLU A 69 0.21 -8.53 -2.98
CA GLU A 69 -0.95 -8.37 -3.84
C GLU A 69 -2.08 -7.69 -3.07
N PHE A 70 -2.86 -6.86 -3.75
CA PHE A 70 -4.00 -6.14 -3.22
C PHE A 70 -5.29 -6.64 -3.88
N GLY A 71 -6.31 -6.92 -3.08
CA GLY A 71 -7.68 -7.06 -3.55
C GLY A 71 -8.41 -5.73 -3.43
N LEU A 72 -8.92 -5.24 -4.56
CA LEU A 72 -9.66 -3.98 -4.66
C LEU A 72 -11.11 -4.29 -5.06
N ILE A 73 -12.04 -3.51 -4.50
CA ILE A 73 -13.47 -3.58 -4.78
C ILE A 73 -14.00 -2.17 -5.05
N GLU A 74 -15.12 -2.04 -5.74
CA GLU A 74 -15.75 -0.74 -5.99
C GLU A 74 -16.59 -0.29 -4.79
N ASP A 75 -16.46 0.97 -4.40
CA ASP A 75 -17.34 1.64 -3.44
C ASP A 75 -18.61 2.19 -4.09
N ASP A 76 -19.36 2.99 -3.32
CA ASP A 76 -20.63 3.59 -3.75
C ASP A 76 -20.49 4.57 -4.92
N ALA A 77 -19.30 5.16 -5.10
CA ALA A 77 -18.99 6.07 -6.20
C ALA A 77 -18.38 5.36 -7.42
N GLY A 78 -18.09 4.06 -7.32
CA GLY A 78 -17.36 3.29 -8.33
C GLY A 78 -15.84 3.44 -8.21
N ASP A 79 -15.34 4.07 -7.15
CA ASP A 79 -13.90 4.16 -6.89
C ASP A 79 -13.39 2.87 -6.27
N LEU A 80 -12.16 2.48 -6.61
CA LEU A 80 -11.56 1.26 -6.09
C LEU A 80 -10.99 1.44 -4.68
N GLN A 81 -11.41 0.57 -3.78
CA GLN A 81 -11.02 0.55 -2.36
C GLN A 81 -10.38 -0.80 -2.02
N TYR A 82 -9.35 -0.77 -1.18
CA TYR A 82 -8.73 -1.96 -0.60
C TYR A 82 -8.63 -1.86 0.92
N SER A 83 -8.45 -3.00 1.57
CA SER A 83 -8.11 -3.09 2.99
C SER A 83 -6.59 -2.88 3.17
N ALA A 84 -6.18 -1.90 3.96
CA ALA A 84 -4.79 -1.49 4.16
C ALA A 84 -4.02 -2.42 5.13
N HIS A 85 -4.71 -3.06 6.08
CA HIS A 85 -4.10 -3.97 7.07
C HIS A 85 -5.11 -5.01 7.55
N ARG A 86 -4.68 -5.99 8.38
CA ARG A 86 -5.49 -7.17 8.69
C ARG A 86 -6.89 -6.91 9.28
N HIS A 87 -7.06 -5.78 9.96
CA HIS A 87 -8.29 -5.35 10.64
C HIS A 87 -8.91 -4.08 10.03
N ASP A 88 -8.65 -3.80 8.75
CA ASP A 88 -9.19 -2.64 8.04
C ASP A 88 -10.45 -3.04 7.28
N TYR A 89 -11.54 -3.23 8.03
CA TYR A 89 -12.85 -3.57 7.51
C TYR A 89 -13.53 -2.34 6.91
N LYS A 90 -13.90 -2.43 5.64
CA LYS A 90 -14.66 -1.40 4.91
C LYS A 90 -15.96 -2.02 4.38
N LYS A 91 -17.05 -1.27 4.50
CA LYS A 91 -18.37 -1.64 3.97
C LYS A 91 -19.00 -0.42 3.32
N PHE A 92 -19.60 -0.64 2.16
CA PHE A 92 -20.24 0.37 1.33
C PHE A 92 -21.76 0.14 1.25
N GLU A 93 -22.52 1.16 0.86
CA GLU A 93 -23.98 1.11 0.75
C GLU A 93 -24.45 0.16 -0.38
N ASN A 94 -23.65 0.02 -1.43
CA ASN A 94 -23.85 -0.91 -2.55
C ASN A 94 -23.77 -2.40 -2.14
N GLY A 95 -23.43 -2.68 -0.88
CA GLY A 95 -23.33 -4.02 -0.31
C GLY A 95 -21.93 -4.63 -0.40
N ASN A 96 -20.99 -3.97 -1.08
CA ASN A 96 -19.61 -4.41 -1.17
C ASN A 96 -18.90 -4.21 0.16
N MET A 97 -17.96 -5.09 0.42
CA MET A 97 -17.16 -5.08 1.63
C MET A 97 -15.80 -5.68 1.36
N ILE A 98 -14.77 -5.19 2.04
CA ILE A 98 -13.40 -5.68 1.96
C ILE A 98 -12.72 -5.63 3.34
N ASP A 99 -11.94 -6.65 3.67
CA ASP A 99 -11.16 -6.74 4.90
C ASP A 99 -9.94 -7.68 4.72
N GLY A 100 -9.00 -7.62 5.65
CA GLY A 100 -7.92 -8.59 5.80
C GLY A 100 -6.53 -8.13 5.37
N GLY A 101 -6.41 -6.95 4.76
CA GLY A 101 -5.12 -6.44 4.31
C GLY A 101 -4.34 -7.48 3.51
N ARG A 102 -3.03 -7.59 3.79
CA ARG A 102 -2.16 -8.60 3.15
C ARG A 102 -2.18 -9.96 3.86
N ALA A 103 -3.00 -10.15 4.89
CA ALA A 103 -3.17 -11.46 5.55
C ALA A 103 -4.14 -12.37 4.77
N TYR A 104 -5.21 -11.78 4.24
CA TYR A 104 -6.21 -12.43 3.40
C TYR A 104 -7.03 -11.38 2.65
N ILE A 105 -7.70 -11.77 1.58
CA ILE A 105 -8.67 -10.92 0.89
C ILE A 105 -10.06 -11.46 1.19
N LYS A 106 -10.83 -10.75 2.01
CA LYS A 106 -12.21 -11.12 2.33
C LYS A 106 -13.14 -10.07 1.76
N SER A 107 -14.02 -10.48 0.85
CA SER A 107 -15.04 -9.60 0.26
C SER A 107 -16.43 -10.24 0.23
N SER A 108 -17.46 -9.44 -0.10
CA SER A 108 -18.81 -9.93 -0.36
C SER A 108 -19.46 -9.18 -1.51
N MET A 109 -20.30 -9.88 -2.27
CA MET A 109 -21.22 -9.31 -3.27
C MET A 109 -20.55 -8.54 -4.43
N CYS A 110 -19.25 -8.74 -4.66
CA CYS A 110 -18.50 -8.04 -5.71
C CYS A 110 -17.43 -8.90 -6.38
N GLU A 111 -17.04 -8.47 -7.58
CA GLU A 111 -15.79 -8.87 -8.22
C GLU A 111 -14.60 -8.24 -7.47
N ILE A 112 -13.51 -8.99 -7.36
CA ILE A 112 -12.25 -8.51 -6.77
C ILE A 112 -11.29 -8.24 -7.92
N LYS A 113 -10.80 -7.00 -8.02
CA LYS A 113 -9.70 -6.66 -8.93
C LYS A 113 -8.37 -6.82 -8.19
N HIS A 114 -7.42 -7.49 -8.82
CA HIS A 114 -6.14 -7.79 -8.21
C HIS A 114 -5.09 -6.78 -8.69
N TYR A 115 -4.40 -6.13 -7.75
CA TYR A 115 -3.39 -5.11 -8.03
C TYR A 115 -2.06 -5.43 -7.35
N VAL A 116 -0.96 -4.91 -7.90
CA VAL A 116 0.39 -5.00 -7.34
C VAL A 116 1.08 -3.64 -7.45
N VAL A 117 2.12 -3.40 -6.66
CA VAL A 117 2.97 -2.20 -6.80
C VAL A 117 4.18 -2.51 -7.68
N ARG A 118 4.45 -1.68 -8.68
CA ARG A 118 5.62 -1.77 -9.55
C ARG A 118 6.20 -0.38 -9.78
N ASN A 119 7.48 -0.19 -9.50
CA ASN A 119 8.19 1.08 -9.74
C ASN A 119 7.45 2.33 -9.21
N GLY A 120 6.89 2.23 -8.00
CA GLY A 120 6.16 3.33 -7.35
C GLY A 120 4.69 3.48 -7.74
N GLU A 121 4.16 2.61 -8.59
CA GLU A 121 2.78 2.70 -9.07
C GLU A 121 1.97 1.45 -8.72
N MET A 122 0.71 1.64 -8.32
CA MET A 122 -0.25 0.55 -8.14
C MET A 122 -0.88 0.23 -9.50
N VAL A 123 -0.64 -0.98 -10.00
CA VAL A 123 -1.07 -1.43 -11.33
C VAL A 123 -1.93 -2.68 -11.21
N GLU A 124 -2.90 -2.82 -12.09
CA GLU A 124 -3.72 -4.02 -12.16
C GLU A 124 -2.83 -5.20 -12.55
N LYS A 125 -2.94 -6.30 -11.81
CA LYS A 125 -2.22 -7.53 -12.08
C LYS A 125 -2.84 -8.14 -13.33
N SER A 126 -2.21 -7.93 -14.47
CA SER A 126 -2.62 -8.59 -15.70
C SER A 126 -2.62 -10.11 -15.48
N ALA A 127 -3.69 -10.77 -15.94
CA ALA A 127 -3.70 -12.22 -16.01
C ALA A 127 -2.54 -12.62 -16.92
N SER A 128 -1.50 -13.21 -16.34
CA SER A 128 -0.53 -13.94 -17.14
C SER A 128 -1.32 -15.08 -17.77
N VAL A 129 -1.55 -14.99 -19.08
CA VAL A 129 -1.83 -16.18 -19.87
C VAL A 129 -0.63 -17.10 -19.62
N ALA A 130 -0.88 -18.16 -18.87
CA ALA A 130 0.06 -19.26 -18.75
C ALA A 130 0.31 -19.80 -20.16
N GLU A 131 1.53 -19.65 -20.66
CA GLU A 131 2.05 -20.50 -21.74
C GLU A 131 2.32 -21.92 -21.21
#